data_AF-A0A7C9U010-F1
#
_entry.id   AF-A0A7C9U010-F1
#
_cell.length_a   1.000
_cell.length_b   1.000
_cell.length_c   1.000
_cell.angle_alpha   90.00
_cell.angle_beta   90.00
_cell.angle_gamma   90.00
#
_symmetry.space_group_name_H-M   'P 1'
#
loop_
_entity.id
_entity.type
_entity.pdbx_description
1 polymer ?
#
loop_
_entity_poly.entity_id
_entity_poly.type
_entity_poly.pdbx_seq_one_letter_code
_entity_poly.pdbx_strand_id
1 'polypeptide(L)' 'MKTNFDTMTKAELRAYVLEHREDEEALRALMSRRDPHAIRYTFSDTKEGREQTQAAIERKIEEQNS' A
#
# COMPACT_ATOMS: atom_id res chain seq x y z
N MET A 1 -3.34 -0.74 28.71
CA MET A 1 -4.14 0.25 27.95
C MET A 1 -4.20 -0.23 26.52
N LYS A 2 -5.37 -0.22 25.88
CA LYS A 2 -5.50 -0.60 24.48
C LYS A 2 -5.15 0.61 23.62
N THR A 3 -4.23 0.44 22.66
CA THR A 3 -3.83 1.50 21.73
C THR A 3 -5.01 1.87 20.84
N ASN A 4 -5.31 3.16 20.71
CA ASN A 4 -6.34 3.64 19.78
C ASN A 4 -5.71 3.95 18.42
N PHE A 5 -5.90 3.04 17.45
CA PHE A 5 -5.31 3.22 16.13
C PHE A 5 -6.01 4.32 15.32
N ASP A 6 -7.27 4.63 15.59
CA ASP A 6 -8.05 5.64 14.84
C ASP A 6 -7.49 7.05 14.99
N THR A 7 -6.83 7.34 16.12
CA THR A 7 -6.22 8.64 16.38
C THR A 7 -4.83 8.80 15.74
N MET A 8 -4.19 7.70 15.32
CA MET A 8 -2.88 7.75 14.69
C MET A 8 -2.98 8.22 13.24
N THR A 9 -2.02 9.00 12.77
CA THR A 9 -1.80 9.21 11.34
C THR A 9 -1.35 7.91 10.66
N LYS A 10 -1.42 7.86 9.32
CA LYS A 10 -0.95 6.68 8.57
C LYS A 10 0.53 6.38 8.79
N ALA A 11 1.36 7.40 8.99
CA ALA A 11 2.79 7.24 9.23
C ALA A 11 3.06 6.63 10.62
N GLU A 12 2.39 7.14 11.66
CA GLU A 12 2.50 6.62 13.03
C GLU A 12 2.01 5.18 13.14
N LEU A 13 0.85 4.89 12.55
CA LEU A 13 0.31 3.54 12.54
C LEU A 13 1.23 2.55 11.80
N ARG A 14 1.88 3.00 10.72
CA ARG A 14 2.87 2.18 10.00
C ARG A 14 4.11 1.91 10.86
N ALA A 15 4.63 2.91 11.57
CA ALA A 15 5.75 2.74 12.48
C ALA A 15 5.41 1.74 13.59
N TYR A 16 4.24 1.89 14.22
CA TYR A 16 3.75 0.99 15.26
C TYR A 16 3.66 -0.46 14.78
N VAL A 17 3.06 -0.71 13.60
CA VAL A 17 2.95 -2.08 13.05
C VAL A 17 4.32 -2.70 12.77
N LEU A 18 5.33 -1.91 12.41
CA LEU A 18 6.69 -2.41 12.18
C LEU A 18 7.41 -2.82 13.47
N GLU A 19 7.13 -2.12 14.57
CA GLU A 19 7.64 -2.45 15.91
C GLU A 19 6.83 -3.60 16.56
N HIS A 20 5.54 -3.70 16.25
CA HIS A 20 4.60 -4.68 16.82
C HIS A 20 4.05 -5.63 15.75
N ARG A 21 4.94 -6.41 15.14
CA ARG A 21 4.61 -7.26 13.98
C ARG A 21 3.58 -8.36 14.25
N GLU A 22 3.44 -8.78 15.51
CA GLU A 22 2.47 -9.79 15.93
C GLU A 22 1.10 -9.20 16.32
N ASP A 23 0.97 -7.88 16.39
CA ASP A 23 -0.31 -7.21 16.66
C ASP A 23 -1.17 -7.18 15.38
N GLU A 24 -1.94 -8.26 15.20
CA GLU A 24 -2.86 -8.40 14.06
C GLU A 24 -3.90 -7.29 14.01
N GLU A 25 -4.27 -6.70 15.15
CA GLU A 25 -5.26 -5.63 15.22
C GLU A 25 -4.68 -4.33 14.63
N ALA A 26 -3.42 -4.01 14.95
CA ALA A 26 -2.70 -2.90 14.35
C ALA A 26 -2.52 -3.09 12.84
N LEU A 27 -2.16 -4.30 12.40
CA LEU A 27 -2.03 -4.62 10.97
C LEU A 27 -3.37 -4.45 10.24
N ARG A 28 -4.47 -4.90 10.85
CA ARG A 28 -5.82 -4.76 10.28
C ARG A 28 -6.24 -3.29 10.17
N ALA A 29 -5.96 -2.49 11.18
CA ALA A 29 -6.22 -1.05 11.18
C ALA A 29 -5.42 -0.31 10.09
N LEU A 30 -4.17 -0.74 9.81
CA LEU A 30 -3.39 -0.16 8.72
C LEU A 30 -3.96 -0.53 7.35
N MET A 31 -4.39 -1.78 7.17
CA MET A 31 -4.92 -2.30 5.92
C MET A 31 -6.31 -1.75 5.57
N SER A 32 -7.15 -1.43 6.56
CA SER A 32 -8.47 -0.82 6.34
C SER A 32 -8.39 0.59 5.77
N ARG A 33 -7.28 1.29 5.97
CA ARG A 33 -7.03 2.66 5.46
C ARG A 33 -6.51 2.71 4.03
N ARG A 34 -6.51 1.58 3.31
CA ARG A 34 -6.15 1.57 1.89
C ARG A 34 -7.20 2.35 1.10
N ASP A 35 -6.74 3.20 0.20
CA ASP A 35 -7.61 3.96 -0.68
C ASP A 35 -8.40 2.97 -1.57
N PRO A 36 -9.75 2.98 -1.51
CA PRO A 36 -10.58 2.12 -2.35
C PRO A 36 -10.42 2.42 -3.85
N HIS A 37 -10.00 3.63 -4.21
CA HIS A 37 -9.74 4.05 -5.59
C HIS A 37 -8.28 3.89 -6.01
N ALA A 38 -7.44 3.27 -5.18
CA ALA A 38 -6.05 3.00 -5.54
C ALA A 38 -5.99 2.17 -6.83
N ILE A 39 -5.14 2.60 -7.78
CA ILE A 39 -4.89 1.86 -9.02
C ILE A 39 -4.35 0.47 -8.63
N ARG A 40 -5.11 -0.57 -8.99
CA ARG A 40 -4.71 -1.97 -8.79
C ARG A 40 -4.10 -2.48 -10.08
N TYR A 41 -2.83 -2.84 -10.01
CA TYR A 41 -2.15 -3.50 -11.11
C TYR A 41 -2.36 -5.01 -10.98
N THR A 42 -3.08 -5.60 -11.93
CA THR A 42 -3.22 -7.06 -12.03
C THR A 42 -2.03 -7.59 -12.81
N PHE A 43 -1.03 -8.10 -12.10
CA PHE A 43 0.15 -8.71 -12.72
C PHE A 43 -0.17 -10.15 -13.14
N SER A 44 -0.99 -10.31 -14.18
CA SER A 44 -1.16 -11.61 -14.82
C SER A 44 0.14 -11.99 -15.53
N ASP A 45 0.65 -13.21 -15.31
CA ASP A 45 1.88 -13.71 -15.98
C ASP A 45 1.65 -14.09 -17.46
N THR A 46 0.76 -13.37 -18.11
CA THR A 46 0.51 -13.39 -19.54
C THR A 46 1.41 -12.35 -20.22
N LYS A 47 1.66 -12.51 -21.53
CA LYS A 47 2.43 -11.53 -22.29
C LYS A 47 1.83 -10.12 -22.21
N GLU A 48 0.50 -10.03 -22.35
CA GLU A 48 -0.24 -8.77 -22.26
C GLU A 48 -0.16 -8.14 -20.87
N GLY A 49 -0.21 -8.93 -19.80
CA GLY A 49 -0.03 -8.43 -18.43
C GLY A 49 1.36 -7.86 -18.17
N ARG A 50 2.40 -8.47 -18.76
CA ARG A 50 3.77 -7.95 -18.70
C ARG A 50 3.92 -6.63 -19.47
N GLU A 51 3.29 -6.49 -20.63
CA GLU A 51 3.29 -5.24 -21.41
C GLU A 51 2.56 -4.11 -20.65
N GLN A 52 1.39 -4.39 -20.05
CA GLN A 52 0.67 -3.43 -19.20
C GLN A 52 1.50 -2.99 -17.98
N THR A 53 2.19 -3.95 -17.36
CA THR A 53 3.10 -3.68 -16.24
C THR A 53 4.23 -2.76 -16.64
N GLN A 54 4.86 -3.03 -17.79
CA GLN A 54 5.96 -2.22 -18.29
C GLN A 54 5.51 -0.78 -18.58
N ALA A 55 4.39 -0.60 -19.28
CA ALA A 55 3.84 0.73 -19.57
C ALA A 55 3.49 1.52 -18.29
N ALA A 56 2.97 0.84 -17.26
CA ALA A 56 2.69 1.47 -15.97
C ALA A 56 3.95 1.95 -15.25
N ILE A 57 5.03 1.17 -15.31
CA ILE A 57 6.33 1.53 -14.74
C ILE A 57 6.92 2.74 -15.49
N GLU A 58 6.93 2.71 -16.82
CA GLU A 58 7.44 3.81 -17.66
C GLU A 58 6.71 5.12 -17.37
N ARG A 59 5.37 5.11 -17.35
CA ARG A 59 4.56 6.27 -16.98
C ARG A 59 4.93 6.81 -15.59
N LYS A 60 5.16 5.92 -14.63
CA LYS A 60 5.52 6.33 -13.26
C LYS A 60 6.89 7.00 -13.20
N ILE A 61 7.85 6.53 -14.00
CA ILE A 61 9.19 7.14 -14.11
C ILE A 61 9.09 8.52 -14.75
N GLU A 62 8.30 8.68 -15.82
CA GLU A 62 8.07 9.99 -16.45
C GLU A 62 7.42 10.99 -15.49
N GLU A 63 6.38 10.56 -14.75
CA GLU A 63 5.72 11.38 -13.72
C GLU A 63 6.64 11.80 -12.57
N GLN A 64 7.75 11.10 -12.32
CA GLN A 64 8.75 11.46 -11.29
C GLN A 64 9.86 12.36 -11.84
N ASN A 65 10.06 12.39 -13.16
CA ASN A 65 11.11 13.16 -13.82
C ASN A 65 10.60 14.50 -14.43
N SER A 66 9.30 14.79 -14.33
CA SER A 66 8.66 16.01 -14.80
C SER A 66 8.26 16.94 -13.66
#